data_AF-A0A6H1ZV67-F1
#
_entry.id   AF-A0A6H1ZV67-F1
#
_cell.length_a   1.000
_cell.length_b   1.000
_cell.length_c   1.000
_cell.angle_alpha   90.00
_cell.angle_beta   90.00
_cell.angle_gamma   90.00
#
_symmetry.space_group_name_H-M   'P 1'
#
loop_
_entity.id
_entity.type
_entity.pdbx_description
1 polymer ?
#
loop_
_entity_poly.entity_id
_entity_poly.type
_entity_poly.pdbx_seq_one_letter_code
_entity_poly.pdbx_strand_id
1 'polypeptide(L)'
;MGIKVKPLAEVARKWADVTPGRTAYYEAAASVAGADWESGAGASSSAYKAAVTSANIEALFKGGIKRAGAAKYNRKVKDVGVARFGPGVTAAAPDFEAGVAPMLDEISKITLTARAPRGSEANYARVREIGTVLHKKRLALRAAGA
;
A
#
# COMPACT_ATOMS: atom_id res chain seq x y z
N MET A 1 8.30 24.05 15.67
CA MET A 1 9.07 24.17 14.40
C MET A 1 8.22 23.59 13.27
N GLY A 2 7.99 24.35 12.20
CA GLY A 2 7.24 23.86 11.04
C GLY A 2 7.99 22.78 10.27
N ILE A 3 7.26 21.83 9.69
CA ILE A 3 7.84 20.77 8.86
C ILE A 3 8.07 21.31 7.45
N LYS A 4 9.30 21.19 6.95
CA LYS A 4 9.62 21.52 5.54
C LYS A 4 9.21 20.34 4.65
N VAL A 5 8.17 20.55 3.85
CA VAL A 5 7.67 19.55 2.91
C VAL A 5 8.16 19.90 1.50
N LYS A 6 8.58 18.88 0.75
CA LYS A 6 8.99 19.04 -0.64
C LYS A 6 7.78 19.34 -1.53
N PRO A 7 7.95 20.07 -2.65
CA PRO A 7 6.87 20.29 -3.60
C PRO A 7 6.29 18.95 -4.08
N LEU A 8 4.95 18.89 -4.21
CA LEU A 8 4.23 17.69 -4.67
C LEU A 8 4.82 17.12 -5.97
N ALA A 9 5.04 18.00 -6.96
CA ALA A 9 5.61 17.62 -8.25
C ALA A 9 7.01 16.98 -8.13
N GLU A 10 7.86 17.41 -7.17
CA GLU A 10 9.15 16.77 -6.93
C GLU A 10 8.98 15.37 -6.34
N VAL A 11 8.04 15.20 -5.40
CA VAL A 11 7.76 13.91 -4.77
C VAL A 11 7.19 12.92 -5.78
N ALA A 12 6.20 13.35 -6.58
CA ALA A 12 5.58 12.54 -7.63
C ALA A 12 6.58 12.13 -8.71
N ARG A 13 7.36 13.10 -9.23
CA ARG A 13 8.41 12.83 -10.21
C ARG A 13 9.45 11.84 -9.69
N LYS A 14 9.97 12.04 -8.48
CA LYS A 14 10.94 11.10 -7.88
C LYS A 14 10.37 9.69 -7.77
N TRP A 15 9.10 9.56 -7.38
CA TRP A 15 8.46 8.26 -7.29
C TRP A 15 8.35 7.60 -8.67
N ALA A 16 7.89 8.34 -9.68
CA ALA A 16 7.74 7.87 -11.05
C ALA A 16 9.08 7.50 -11.71
N ASP A 17 10.16 8.23 -11.40
CA ASP A 17 11.49 8.00 -11.97
C ASP A 17 12.19 6.79 -11.33
N VAL A 18 12.11 6.66 -10.00
CA VAL A 18 12.92 5.69 -9.24
C VAL A 18 12.20 4.35 -9.07
N THR A 19 10.88 4.37 -8.89
CA THR A 19 10.13 3.16 -8.52
C THR A 19 10.11 2.10 -9.63
N PRO A 20 10.01 2.43 -10.94
CA PRO A 20 10.07 1.42 -12.00
C PRO A 20 11.35 0.58 -12.00
N GLY A 21 12.48 1.16 -11.56
CA GLY A 21 13.76 0.45 -11.43
C GLY A 21 13.82 -0.55 -10.28
N ARG A 22 12.77 -0.65 -9.45
CA ARG A 22 12.73 -1.54 -8.27
C ARG A 22 12.15 -2.93 -8.57
N THR A 23 12.07 -3.33 -9.84
CA THR A 23 11.53 -4.62 -10.28
C THR A 23 12.15 -5.81 -9.54
N ALA A 24 13.46 -5.80 -9.25
CA ALA A 24 14.12 -6.87 -8.51
C ALA A 24 13.59 -7.03 -7.07
N TYR A 25 13.24 -5.92 -6.41
CA TYR A 25 12.61 -5.97 -5.08
C TYR A 25 11.19 -6.51 -5.15
N TYR A 26 10.43 -6.12 -6.19
CA TYR A 26 9.11 -6.69 -6.44
C TYR A 26 9.20 -8.21 -6.66
N GLU A 27 10.12 -8.68 -7.51
CA GLU A 27 10.30 -10.11 -7.77
C GLU A 27 10.64 -10.88 -6.49
N ALA A 28 11.63 -10.40 -5.73
CA ALA A 28 12.10 -11.07 -4.53
C ALA A 28 10.99 -11.21 -3.46
N ALA A 29 10.22 -10.15 -3.24
CA ALA A 29 9.15 -10.16 -2.24
C ALA A 29 7.90 -10.91 -2.72
N ALA A 30 7.47 -10.69 -3.96
CA ALA A 30 6.24 -11.30 -4.47
C ALA A 30 6.42 -12.80 -4.77
N SER A 31 7.61 -13.26 -5.16
CA SER A 31 7.82 -14.67 -5.54
C SER A 31 7.77 -15.64 -4.35
N VAL A 32 7.87 -15.16 -3.10
CA VAL A 32 7.77 -15.99 -1.89
C VAL A 32 6.37 -15.96 -1.28
N ALA A 33 5.49 -15.06 -1.72
CA ALA A 33 4.17 -14.85 -1.15
C ALA A 33 3.09 -15.85 -1.63
N GLY A 34 3.44 -16.79 -2.53
CA GLY A 34 2.45 -17.71 -3.11
C GLY A 34 1.75 -18.61 -2.09
N ALA A 35 2.46 -19.09 -1.07
CA ALA A 35 1.87 -19.92 -0.02
C ALA A 35 0.91 -19.11 0.86
N ASP A 36 1.31 -17.89 1.23
CA ASP A 36 0.49 -16.96 2.00
C ASP A 36 -0.76 -16.56 1.22
N TRP A 37 -0.62 -16.31 -0.09
CA TRP A 37 -1.74 -16.05 -0.98
C TRP A 37 -2.71 -17.23 -1.03
N GLU A 38 -2.22 -18.45 -1.26
CA GLU A 38 -3.07 -19.64 -1.37
C GLU A 38 -3.83 -19.89 -0.07
N SER A 39 -3.14 -19.82 1.06
CA SER A 39 -3.72 -20.00 2.40
C SER A 39 -4.76 -18.91 2.71
N GLY A 40 -4.37 -17.64 2.57
CA GLY A 40 -5.23 -16.50 2.89
C GLY A 40 -6.45 -16.39 1.97
N ALA A 41 -6.27 -16.57 0.66
CA ALA A 41 -7.37 -16.59 -0.28
C ALA A 41 -8.27 -17.81 -0.06
N GLY A 42 -7.71 -18.99 0.23
CA GLY A 42 -8.50 -20.17 0.56
C GLY A 42 -9.37 -19.98 1.81
N ALA A 43 -8.83 -19.30 2.83
CA ALA A 43 -9.54 -19.00 4.07
C ALA A 43 -10.66 -17.96 3.90
N SER A 44 -10.63 -17.15 2.84
CA SER A 44 -11.66 -16.13 2.58
C SER A 44 -12.91 -16.68 1.88
N SER A 45 -13.05 -17.99 1.70
CA SER A 45 -14.15 -18.61 0.95
C SER A 45 -15.52 -18.33 1.58
N SER A 46 -15.61 -18.30 2.91
CA SER A 46 -16.84 -17.99 3.63
C SER A 46 -17.25 -16.52 3.48
N ALA A 47 -16.27 -15.60 3.52
CA ALA A 47 -16.49 -14.18 3.24
C ALA A 47 -16.96 -13.95 1.80
N TYR A 48 -16.42 -14.70 0.83
CA TYR A 48 -16.88 -14.65 -0.55
C TYR A 48 -18.35 -15.13 -0.70
N LYS A 49 -18.71 -16.23 -0.02
CA LYS A 49 -20.10 -16.73 0.02
C LYS A 49 -21.08 -15.73 0.64
N ALA A 50 -20.65 -14.95 1.64
CA ALA A 50 -21.51 -13.92 2.22
C ALA A 50 -21.94 -12.85 1.20
N ALA A 51 -21.13 -12.61 0.16
CA ALA A 51 -21.44 -11.69 -0.93
C ALA A 51 -22.10 -12.36 -2.14
N VAL A 52 -21.91 -13.67 -2.33
CA VAL A 52 -22.40 -14.43 -3.48
C VAL A 52 -23.34 -15.54 -3.04
N THR A 53 -24.62 -15.44 -3.36
CA THR A 53 -25.69 -16.33 -2.86
C THR A 53 -25.81 -17.67 -3.58
N SER A 54 -25.01 -17.90 -4.63
CA SER A 54 -25.07 -19.15 -5.40
C SER A 54 -24.75 -20.37 -4.54
N ALA A 55 -25.54 -21.44 -4.71
CA ALA A 55 -25.29 -22.70 -4.04
C ALA A 55 -23.87 -23.22 -4.35
N ASN A 56 -23.22 -23.83 -3.37
CA ASN A 56 -21.88 -24.43 -3.48
C ASN A 56 -20.72 -23.48 -3.85
N ILE A 57 -20.96 -22.16 -3.88
CA ILE A 57 -19.96 -21.19 -4.36
C ILE A 57 -18.66 -21.21 -3.55
N GLU A 58 -18.76 -21.47 -2.26
CA GLU A 58 -17.61 -21.54 -1.36
C GLU A 58 -16.64 -22.66 -1.74
N ALA A 59 -17.18 -23.85 -2.05
CA ALA A 59 -16.37 -24.99 -2.47
C ALA A 59 -15.77 -24.77 -3.86
N LEU A 60 -16.54 -24.17 -4.79
CA LEU A 60 -16.05 -23.81 -6.12
C LEU A 60 -14.90 -22.80 -6.05
N PHE A 61 -15.05 -21.78 -5.20
CA PHE A 61 -14.03 -20.76 -4.96
C PHE A 61 -12.76 -21.39 -4.39
N LYS A 62 -12.88 -22.14 -3.28
CA LYS A 62 -11.74 -22.81 -2.63
C LYS A 62 -11.05 -23.82 -3.56
N GLY A 63 -11.83 -24.59 -4.32
CA GLY A 63 -11.31 -25.51 -5.33
C GLY A 63 -10.56 -24.78 -6.45
N GLY A 64 -11.04 -23.62 -6.87
CA GLY A 64 -10.36 -22.74 -7.84
C GLY A 64 -9.01 -22.23 -7.34
N ILE A 65 -8.93 -21.80 -6.07
CA ILE A 65 -7.68 -21.39 -5.43
C ILE A 65 -6.70 -22.55 -5.37
N LYS A 66 -7.12 -23.72 -4.86
CA LYS A 66 -6.27 -24.93 -4.79
C LYS A 66 -5.78 -25.37 -6.17
N ARG A 67 -6.63 -25.30 -7.20
CA ARG A 67 -6.25 -25.63 -8.58
C ARG A 67 -5.21 -24.67 -9.14
N ALA A 68 -5.26 -23.39 -8.77
CA ALA A 68 -4.23 -22.44 -9.15
C ALA A 68 -2.94 -22.70 -8.35
N GLY A 69 -3.04 -22.66 -7.02
CA GLY A 69 -1.96 -22.94 -6.08
C GLY A 69 -0.83 -21.91 -6.09
N ALA A 70 0.00 -21.96 -5.06
CA ALA A 70 1.18 -21.11 -4.89
C ALA A 70 2.13 -21.17 -6.10
N ALA A 71 2.27 -22.36 -6.72
CA ALA A 71 3.13 -22.55 -7.88
C ALA A 71 2.71 -21.70 -9.09
N LYS A 72 1.41 -21.62 -9.40
CA LYS A 72 0.92 -20.77 -10.49
C LYS A 72 1.07 -19.29 -10.16
N TYR A 73 0.84 -18.92 -8.90
CA TYR A 73 1.04 -17.55 -8.42
C TYR A 73 2.50 -17.12 -8.64
N ASN A 74 3.46 -17.88 -8.11
CA ASN A 74 4.90 -17.57 -8.23
C ASN A 74 5.34 -17.50 -9.69
N ARG A 75 4.89 -18.44 -10.52
CA ARG A 75 5.15 -18.39 -11.97
C ARG A 75 4.60 -17.11 -12.61
N LYS A 76 3.39 -16.68 -12.26
CA LYS A 76 2.80 -15.45 -12.82
C LYS A 76 3.47 -14.18 -12.32
N VAL A 77 3.97 -14.14 -11.10
CA VAL A 77 4.83 -13.06 -10.62
C VAL A 77 6.07 -12.95 -11.52
N LYS A 78 6.81 -14.06 -11.67
CA LYS A 78 8.06 -14.10 -12.44
C LYS A 78 7.85 -13.79 -13.93
N ASP A 79 6.94 -14.51 -14.58
CA ASP A 79 6.80 -14.48 -16.05
C ASP A 79 6.00 -13.27 -16.54
N VAL A 80 5.22 -12.62 -15.67
CA VAL A 80 4.29 -11.55 -16.07
C VAL A 80 4.41 -10.32 -15.18
N GLY A 81 4.34 -10.50 -13.87
CA GLY A 81 4.37 -9.38 -12.90
C GLY A 81 5.64 -8.53 -13.02
N VAL A 82 6.80 -9.18 -13.08
CA VAL A 82 8.11 -8.52 -13.21
C VAL A 82 8.15 -7.59 -14.42
N ALA A 83 7.73 -8.06 -15.59
CA ALA A 83 7.72 -7.26 -16.82
C ALA A 83 6.69 -6.10 -16.78
N ARG A 84 5.61 -6.25 -16.01
CA ARG A 84 4.53 -5.25 -15.91
C ARG A 84 4.74 -4.21 -14.82
N PHE A 85 5.60 -4.48 -13.85
CA PHE A 85 5.79 -3.63 -12.68
C PHE A 85 6.19 -2.20 -13.07
N GLY A 86 7.26 -2.05 -13.86
CA GLY A 86 7.76 -0.73 -14.27
C GLY A 86 6.72 0.10 -15.02
N PRO A 87 6.16 -0.40 -16.14
CA PRO A 87 5.11 0.32 -16.88
C PRO A 87 3.87 0.64 -16.03
N GLY A 88 3.47 -0.28 -15.15
CA GLY A 88 2.34 -0.07 -14.24
C GLY A 88 2.58 1.08 -13.25
N VAL A 89 3.80 1.18 -12.71
CA VAL A 89 4.21 2.31 -11.86
C VAL A 89 4.15 3.62 -12.63
N THR A 90 4.67 3.67 -13.86
CA THR A 90 4.59 4.89 -14.70
C THR A 90 3.15 5.30 -14.97
N ALA A 91 2.28 4.35 -15.30
CA ALA A 91 0.86 4.62 -15.54
C ALA A 91 0.13 5.14 -14.29
N ALA A 92 0.53 4.70 -13.10
CA ALA A 92 -0.05 5.10 -11.82
C ALA A 92 0.55 6.40 -11.24
N ALA A 93 1.40 7.13 -11.97
CA ALA A 93 1.98 8.38 -11.48
C ALA A 93 0.92 9.45 -11.11
N PRO A 94 -0.14 9.68 -11.90
CA PRO A 94 -1.21 10.60 -11.53
C PRO A 94 -1.96 10.15 -10.26
N ASP A 95 -2.18 8.84 -10.10
CA ASP A 95 -2.84 8.28 -8.92
C ASP A 95 -2.00 8.46 -7.66
N PHE A 96 -0.69 8.25 -7.77
CA PHE A 96 0.25 8.49 -6.67
C PHE A 96 0.26 9.98 -6.28
N GLU A 97 0.33 10.88 -7.27
CA GLU A 97 0.31 12.32 -7.03
C GLU A 97 -0.98 12.75 -6.32
N ALA A 98 -2.13 12.32 -6.83
CA ALA A 98 -3.44 12.61 -6.23
C ALA A 98 -3.57 12.04 -4.80
N GLY A 99 -3.11 10.80 -4.58
CA GLY A 99 -3.19 10.13 -3.29
C GLY A 99 -2.26 10.73 -2.23
N VAL A 100 -1.07 11.20 -2.62
CA VAL A 100 -0.09 11.76 -1.67
C VAL A 100 -0.32 13.25 -1.39
N ALA A 101 -0.90 14.00 -2.33
CA ALA A 101 -1.18 15.43 -2.23
C ALA A 101 -1.85 15.85 -0.91
N PRO A 102 -3.00 15.27 -0.49
CA PRO A 102 -3.68 15.69 0.73
C PRO A 102 -2.86 15.40 2.00
N MET A 103 -1.93 14.45 1.95
CA MET A 103 -1.06 14.11 3.07
C MET A 103 0.11 15.08 3.18
N LEU A 104 0.74 15.45 2.05
CA LEU A 104 1.81 16.45 2.04
C LEU A 104 1.32 17.83 2.46
N ASP A 105 0.13 18.22 2.00
CA ASP A 105 -0.55 19.45 2.43
C ASP A 105 -0.78 19.47 3.94
N GLU A 106 -1.29 18.37 4.51
CA GLU A 106 -1.51 18.27 5.94
C GLU A 106 -0.21 18.34 6.75
N ILE A 107 0.86 17.65 6.30
CA ILE A 107 2.17 17.68 6.96
C ILE A 107 2.74 19.11 6.97
N SER A 108 2.53 19.88 5.91
CA SER A 108 3.04 21.26 5.81
C SER A 108 2.46 22.20 6.87
N LYS A 109 1.27 21.87 7.39
CA LYS A 109 0.55 22.65 8.41
C LYS A 109 0.96 22.28 9.84
N ILE A 110 1.69 21.17 10.01
CA ILE A 110 2.09 20.70 11.34
C ILE A 110 3.21 21.56 11.91
N THR A 111 2.96 22.09 13.11
CA THR A 111 3.99 22.67 13.95
C THR A 111 4.31 21.72 15.09
N LEU A 112 5.52 21.18 15.08
CA LEU A 112 5.95 20.25 16.13
C LEU A 112 6.38 21.01 17.39
N THR A 113 6.10 20.39 18.54
CA THR A 113 6.65 20.79 19.85
C THR A 113 8.18 20.88 19.82
N ALA A 114 8.80 21.54 20.80
CA ALA A 114 10.26 21.64 20.87
C ALA A 114 10.89 20.25 21.09
N ARG A 115 12.10 20.03 20.53
CA ARG A 115 12.80 18.76 20.73
C ARG A 115 13.44 18.77 22.12
N ALA A 116 13.17 17.73 22.90
CA ALA A 116 13.81 17.49 24.20
C ALA A 116 15.21 16.89 23.99
N PRO A 117 16.05 16.77 25.05
CA PRO A 117 17.36 16.14 24.96
C PRO A 117 17.30 14.77 24.27
N ARG A 118 18.40 14.39 23.60
CA ARG A 118 18.51 13.10 22.91
C ARG A 118 18.19 11.95 23.89
N GLY A 119 17.29 11.05 23.48
CA GLY A 119 16.86 9.91 24.30
C GLY A 119 15.72 10.21 25.28
N SER A 120 15.28 11.47 25.42
CA SER A 120 14.11 11.79 26.25
C SER A 120 12.83 11.20 25.66
N GLU A 121 12.03 10.55 26.50
CA GLU A 121 10.68 10.03 26.20
C GLU A 121 9.75 11.11 25.63
N ALA A 122 9.91 12.37 26.05
CA ALA A 122 9.12 13.49 25.55
C ALA A 122 9.23 13.66 24.01
N ASN A 123 10.30 13.17 23.38
CA ASN A 123 10.45 13.23 21.93
C ASN A 123 9.43 12.35 21.17
N TYR A 124 8.89 11.30 21.78
CA TYR A 124 7.86 10.47 21.15
C TYR A 124 6.55 11.24 20.93
N ALA A 125 6.28 12.28 21.72
CA ALA A 125 5.13 13.16 21.52
C ALA A 125 5.11 13.78 20.12
N ARG A 126 6.28 14.12 19.56
CA ARG A 126 6.40 14.67 18.20
C ARG A 126 5.95 13.69 17.12
N VAL A 127 6.26 12.41 17.28
CA VAL A 127 5.81 11.36 16.34
C VAL A 127 4.30 11.16 16.47
N ARG A 128 3.79 11.20 17.72
CA ARG A 128 2.35 11.13 18.00
C ARG A 128 1.57 12.28 17.37
N GLU A 129 2.09 13.51 17.42
CA GLU A 129 1.49 14.69 16.78
C GLU A 129 1.28 14.46 15.27
N ILE A 130 2.32 14.00 14.57
CA ILE A 130 2.24 13.69 13.13
C ILE A 130 1.23 12.58 12.87
N GLY A 131 1.34 11.45 13.60
CA GLY A 131 0.47 10.30 13.42
C GLY A 131 -1.00 10.63 13.64
N THR A 132 -1.32 11.44 14.65
CA THR A 132 -2.69 11.86 14.99
C THR A 132 -3.31 12.67 13.85
N VAL A 133 -2.56 13.66 13.34
CA VAL A 133 -3.01 14.54 12.26
C VAL A 133 -3.23 13.75 10.97
N LEU A 134 -2.25 12.94 10.56
CA LEU A 134 -2.35 12.14 9.34
C LEU A 134 -3.46 11.09 9.40
N HIS A 135 -3.65 10.46 10.57
CA HIS A 135 -4.74 9.51 10.76
C HIS A 135 -6.10 10.19 10.63
N LYS A 136 -6.29 11.34 11.27
CA LYS A 136 -7.52 12.14 11.17
C LYS A 136 -7.80 12.51 9.71
N LYS A 137 -6.78 12.98 8.97
CA LYS A 137 -6.91 13.30 7.54
C LYS A 137 -7.34 12.08 6.72
N ARG A 138 -6.71 10.93 6.93
CA ARG A 138 -7.08 9.67 6.26
C ARG A 138 -8.54 9.29 6.51
N LEU A 139 -9.02 9.40 7.75
CA LEU A 139 -10.42 9.09 8.07
C LEU A 139 -11.39 10.03 7.35
N ALA A 140 -11.05 11.32 7.28
CA ALA A 140 -11.86 12.30 6.56
C ALA A 140 -11.93 12.00 5.05
N LEU A 141 -10.81 11.65 4.41
CA LEU A 141 -10.78 11.26 3.00
C LEU A 141 -11.67 10.03 2.73
N ARG A 142 -11.54 8.98 3.56
CA ARG A 142 -12.37 7.77 3.43
C ARG A 142 -13.86 8.05 3.61
N ALA A 143 -14.22 8.94 4.54
CA ALA A 143 -15.61 9.34 4.73
C ALA A 143 -16.17 10.11 3.53
N ALA A 144 -15.32 10.82 2.78
CA ALA A 144 -15.66 11.54 1.56
C ALA A 144 -15.64 10.66 0.29
N GLY A 145 -15.28 9.38 0.40
CA GLY A 145 -15.14 8.48 -0.75
C GLY A 145 -13.93 8.76 -1.63
N ALA A 146 -12.93 9.46 -1.09
CA ALA A 146 -11.66 9.78 -1.74
C ALA A 146 -10.54 8.80 -1.35
#